data_AF-A0A6P2CU10-F1
#
_entry.id   AF-A0A6P2CU10-F1
#
_cell.length_a   1.000
_cell.length_b   1.000
_cell.length_c   1.000
_cell.angle_alpha   90.00
_cell.angle_beta   90.00
_cell.angle_gamma   90.00
#
_symmetry.space_group_name_H-M   'P 1'
#
loop_
_entity.id
_entity.type
_entity.pdbx_description
1 polymer ?
#
loop_
_entity_poly.entity_id
_entity_poly.type
_entity_poly.pdbx_seq_one_letter_code
_entity_poly.pdbx_strand_id
1 'polypeptide(L)'
;MADEAPDAKPEETPEGAAVFPEIPAELGVHPLLLAAIHAYVFLEGSEAAVLNAAVAEEAMNYIVSYLQRLDGNDLRRAREDMATLVGFAKTEKWPKQHVRFLQEFLKENGIGQ
;
A
#
# COMPACT_ATOMS: atom_id res chain seq x y z
N MET A 1 13.65 -33.55 -26.86
CA MET A 1 14.16 -32.19 -27.07
C MET A 1 13.55 -31.35 -25.99
N ALA A 2 14.38 -30.82 -25.08
CA ALA A 2 13.93 -29.92 -24.03
C ALA A 2 13.65 -28.57 -24.67
N ASP A 3 12.40 -28.13 -24.63
CA ASP A 3 12.03 -26.75 -24.92
C ASP A 3 12.36 -25.95 -23.65
N GLU A 4 13.60 -25.45 -23.58
CA GLU A 4 13.94 -24.42 -22.61
C GLU A 4 13.26 -23.14 -23.08
N ALA A 5 12.13 -22.81 -22.44
CA ALA A 5 11.56 -21.48 -22.54
C ALA A 5 12.66 -20.47 -22.19
N PRO A 6 12.90 -19.45 -23.03
CA PRO A 6 14.01 -18.53 -22.83
C PRO A 6 13.84 -17.84 -21.47
N ASP A 7 14.95 -17.76 -20.74
CA ASP A 7 15.15 -16.98 -19.52
C ASP A 7 14.47 -15.61 -19.66
N ALA A 8 13.22 -15.51 -19.20
CA ALA A 8 12.48 -14.26 -19.21
C ALA A 8 13.16 -13.39 -18.15
N LYS A 9 14.00 -12.46 -18.61
CA LYS A 9 14.48 -11.37 -17.75
C LYS A 9 13.26 -10.79 -17.02
N PRO A 10 13.33 -10.56 -15.70
CA PRO A 10 12.22 -9.92 -15.00
C PRO A 10 11.90 -8.63 -15.74
N GLU A 11 10.69 -8.54 -16.27
CA GLU A 11 10.21 -7.34 -16.95
C GLU A 11 10.33 -6.18 -15.96
N GLU A 12 11.03 -5.12 -16.36
CA GLU A 12 11.11 -3.90 -15.56
C GLU A 12 9.69 -3.41 -15.29
N THR A 13 9.44 -2.90 -14.08
CA THR A 13 8.11 -2.36 -13.74
C THR A 13 7.72 -1.30 -14.76
N PRO A 14 6.50 -1.38 -15.35
CA PRO A 14 6.08 -0.41 -16.36
C PRO A 14 6.19 1.04 -15.89
N GLU A 15 6.56 1.94 -16.79
CA GLU A 15 6.46 3.37 -16.53
C GLU A 15 5.01 3.75 -16.14
N GLY A 16 4.87 4.64 -15.15
CA GLY A 16 3.57 5.04 -14.61
C GLY A 16 3.00 4.11 -13.53
N ALA A 17 3.68 3.02 -13.17
CA ALA A 17 3.28 2.19 -12.03
C ALA A 17 3.66 2.86 -10.70
N ALA A 18 2.70 2.98 -9.79
CA ALA A 18 2.99 3.47 -8.45
C ALA A 18 3.68 2.37 -7.63
N VAL A 19 4.82 2.71 -7.03
CA VAL A 19 5.59 1.80 -6.19
C VAL A 19 5.58 2.30 -4.75
N PHE A 20 5.04 1.50 -3.85
CA PHE A 20 5.27 1.66 -2.42
C PHE A 20 6.58 0.93 -2.09
N PRO A 21 7.55 1.54 -1.40
CA PRO A 21 8.80 0.86 -1.12
C PRO A 21 8.59 -0.29 -0.13
N GLU A 22 9.48 -1.28 -0.20
CA GLU A 22 9.53 -2.33 0.81
C GLU A 22 9.83 -1.71 2.19
N ILE A 23 9.07 -2.14 3.19
CA ILE A 23 9.21 -1.65 4.56
C ILE A 23 10.05 -2.66 5.36
N PRO A 24 11.15 -2.25 6.01
CA PRO A 24 11.99 -3.18 6.77
C PRO A 24 11.20 -3.90 7.87
N ALA A 25 11.45 -5.20 8.03
CA ALA A 25 10.75 -6.04 8.99
C ALA A 25 10.99 -5.58 10.45
N GLU A 26 12.12 -4.94 10.71
CA GLU A 26 12.53 -4.42 12.01
C GLU A 26 11.63 -3.28 12.53
N LEU A 27 10.85 -2.63 11.66
CA LEU A 27 9.85 -1.65 12.10
C LEU A 27 8.68 -2.30 12.85
N GLY A 28 8.46 -3.61 12.67
CA GLY A 28 7.41 -4.36 13.36
C GLY A 28 5.98 -4.00 12.94
N VAL A 29 5.78 -3.36 11.80
CA VAL A 29 4.45 -3.07 11.23
C VAL A 29 3.79 -4.38 10.80
N HIS A 30 2.50 -4.56 11.08
CA HIS A 30 1.81 -5.81 10.79
C HIS A 30 1.82 -6.13 9.27
N PRO A 31 2.30 -7.32 8.84
CA PRO A 31 2.46 -7.65 7.42
C PRO A 31 1.17 -7.56 6.59
N LEU A 32 0.02 -7.93 7.15
CA LEU A 32 -1.26 -7.81 6.43
C LEU A 32 -1.68 -6.36 6.20
N LEU A 33 -1.37 -5.46 7.14
CA LEU A 33 -1.62 -4.03 6.95
C LEU A 33 -0.68 -3.48 5.88
N LEU A 34 0.61 -3.82 5.94
CA LEU A 34 1.57 -3.45 4.91
C LEU A 34 1.13 -3.90 3.52
N ALA A 35 0.72 -5.17 3.37
CA ALA A 35 0.22 -5.69 2.11
C ALA A 35 -1.00 -4.92 1.59
N ALA A 36 -1.95 -4.59 2.48
CA ALA A 36 -3.13 -3.80 2.12
C ALA A 36 -2.75 -2.37 1.67
N ILE A 37 -1.85 -1.69 2.39
CA ILE A 37 -1.37 -0.35 2.02
C ILE A 37 -0.60 -0.39 0.70
N HIS A 38 0.26 -1.39 0.51
CA HIS A 38 1.06 -1.54 -0.70
C HIS A 38 0.15 -1.74 -1.93
N ALA A 39 -0.87 -2.60 -1.81
CA ALA A 39 -1.88 -2.79 -2.84
C ALA A 39 -2.68 -1.51 -3.09
N TYR A 40 -3.16 -0.84 -2.04
CA TYR A 40 -3.92 0.40 -2.17
C TYR A 40 -3.14 1.48 -2.93
N VAL A 41 -1.86 1.71 -2.57
CA VAL A 41 -1.00 2.71 -3.23
C VAL A 41 -0.79 2.37 -4.71
N PHE A 42 -0.59 1.09 -5.03
CA PHE A 42 -0.47 0.66 -6.42
C PHE A 42 -1.76 0.93 -7.21
N LEU A 43 -2.92 0.59 -6.63
CA LEU A 43 -4.23 0.75 -7.28
C LEU A 43 -4.58 2.23 -7.48
N GLU A 44 -4.32 3.08 -6.49
CA GLU A 44 -4.65 4.51 -6.53
C GLU A 44 -3.67 5.32 -7.39
N GLY A 45 -2.38 5.00 -7.31
CA GLY A 45 -1.32 5.83 -7.87
C GLY A 45 -0.88 5.45 -9.28
N SER A 46 -1.27 4.27 -9.79
CA SER A 46 -0.84 3.82 -11.11
C SER A 46 -1.62 4.52 -12.23
N GLU A 47 -0.93 4.88 -13.30
CA GLU A 47 -1.52 5.54 -14.45
C GLU A 47 -2.45 4.60 -15.25
N ALA A 48 -3.36 5.19 -16.02
CA ALA A 48 -4.33 4.44 -16.84
C ALA A 48 -3.67 3.52 -17.90
N ALA A 49 -2.41 3.79 -18.26
CA ALA A 49 -1.61 2.94 -19.13
C ALA A 49 -1.19 1.61 -18.45
N VAL A 50 -1.16 1.59 -17.12
CA VAL A 50 -0.79 0.42 -16.29
C VAL A 50 -2.03 -0.30 -15.79
N LEU A 51 -3.03 0.44 -15.31
CA LEU A 51 -4.22 -0.13 -14.67
C LEU A 51 -5.48 0.63 -15.02
N ASN A 52 -6.56 -0.09 -15.31
CA ASN A 52 -7.88 0.51 -15.50
C ASN A 52 -8.39 1.10 -14.17
N ALA A 53 -8.59 2.42 -14.13
CA ALA A 53 -8.98 3.14 -12.91
C ALA A 53 -10.33 2.66 -12.32
N ALA A 54 -11.31 2.28 -13.15
CA ALA A 54 -12.61 1.82 -12.65
C ALA A 54 -12.49 0.46 -11.93
N VAL A 55 -11.64 -0.44 -12.45
CA VAL A 55 -11.35 -1.72 -11.80
C VAL A 55 -10.52 -1.51 -10.53
N ALA A 56 -9.58 -0.57 -10.56
CA ALA A 56 -8.79 -0.21 -9.39
C ALA A 56 -9.67 0.31 -8.24
N GLU A 57 -10.59 1.22 -8.56
CA GLU A 57 -11.53 1.81 -7.62
C GLU A 57 -12.39 0.74 -6.91
N GLU A 58 -12.92 -0.22 -7.65
CA GLU A 58 -13.69 -1.32 -7.06
C GLU A 58 -12.86 -2.15 -6.07
N ALA A 59 -11.63 -2.51 -6.45
CA ALA A 59 -10.73 -3.26 -5.58
C ALA A 59 -10.34 -2.46 -4.31
N MET A 60 -10.04 -1.17 -4.46
CA MET A 60 -9.74 -0.28 -3.33
C MET A 60 -10.93 -0.17 -2.38
N ASN A 61 -12.14 -0.04 -2.90
CA ASN A 61 -13.36 0.01 -2.09
C ASN A 61 -13.50 -1.25 -1.22
N TYR A 62 -13.20 -2.44 -1.75
CA TYR A 62 -13.22 -3.66 -0.93
C TYR A 62 -12.12 -3.68 0.13
N ILE A 63 -10.88 -3.30 -0.21
CA ILE A 63 -9.78 -3.19 0.76
C ILE A 63 -10.20 -2.27 1.92
N VAL A 64 -10.70 -1.07 1.60
CA VAL A 64 -11.19 -0.11 2.58
C VAL A 64 -12.32 -0.70 3.41
N SER A 65 -13.31 -1.36 2.78
CA SER A 65 -14.44 -1.98 3.49
C SER A 65 -14.02 -3.09 4.47
N TYR A 66 -12.91 -3.78 4.21
CA TYR A 66 -12.36 -4.78 5.13
C TYR A 66 -11.60 -4.11 6.28
N LEU A 67 -10.80 -3.08 5.99
CA LEU A 67 -10.09 -2.31 7.01
C LEU A 67 -11.07 -1.57 7.95
N GLN A 68 -12.22 -1.13 7.43
CA GLN A 68 -13.28 -0.52 8.24
C GLN A 68 -13.91 -1.47 9.26
N ARG A 69 -13.73 -2.80 9.12
CA ARG A 69 -14.20 -3.80 10.10
C ARG A 69 -13.26 -3.96 11.28
N LEU A 70 -12.07 -3.36 11.24
CA LEU A 70 -11.12 -3.42 12.36
C LEU A 70 -11.73 -2.72 13.57
N ASP A 71 -11.73 -3.41 14.70
CA ASP A 71 -12.15 -2.88 16.00
C ASP A 71 -11.19 -3.29 17.11
N GLY A 72 -11.47 -2.86 18.35
CA GLY A 72 -10.75 -3.28 19.54
C GLY A 72 -9.22 -3.21 19.41
N ASN A 73 -8.57 -4.35 19.65
CA ASN A 73 -7.11 -4.45 19.61
C ASN A 73 -6.53 -4.34 18.20
N ASP A 74 -7.25 -4.82 17.18
CA ASP A 74 -6.77 -4.81 15.81
C ASP A 74 -6.78 -3.40 15.25
N LEU A 75 -7.84 -2.62 15.52
CA LEU A 75 -7.88 -1.19 15.17
C LEU A 75 -6.81 -0.38 15.91
N ARG A 76 -6.62 -0.65 17.21
CA ARG A 76 -5.55 0.00 17.98
C ARG A 76 -4.18 -0.28 17.36
N ARG A 77 -3.92 -1.56 17.03
CA ARG A 77 -2.66 -1.96 16.39
C ARG A 77 -2.48 -1.28 15.03
N ALA A 78 -3.51 -1.23 14.20
CA ALA A 78 -3.43 -0.56 12.90
C ALA A 78 -3.07 0.94 13.03
N ARG A 79 -3.59 1.64 14.04
CA ARG A 79 -3.24 3.04 14.32
C ARG A 79 -1.77 3.20 14.74
N GLU A 80 -1.29 2.33 15.63
CA GLU A 80 0.12 2.31 16.08
C GLU A 80 1.08 2.03 14.91
N ASP A 81 0.71 1.09 14.06
CA ASP A 81 1.45 0.69 12.87
C ASP A 81 1.50 1.83 11.84
N MET A 82 0.38 2.50 11.54
CA MET A 82 0.37 3.68 10.67
C MET A 82 1.21 4.83 11.23
N ALA A 83 1.20 5.04 12.56
CA ALA A 83 2.07 6.04 13.19
C ALA A 83 3.56 5.70 13.05
N THR A 84 3.91 4.41 13.17
CA THR A 84 5.27 3.90 12.93
C THR A 84 5.71 4.15 11.48
N LEU A 85 4.85 3.87 10.50
CA LEU A 85 5.11 4.16 9.09
C LEU A 85 5.34 5.64 8.82
N VAL A 86 4.53 6.53 9.43
CA VAL A 86 4.73 7.97 9.33
C VAL A 86 6.08 8.40 9.90
N GLY A 87 6.48 7.84 11.05
CA GLY A 87 7.77 8.11 11.68
C GLY A 87 8.95 7.69 10.81
N PHE A 88 8.85 6.50 10.21
CA PHE A 88 9.82 5.99 9.26
C PHE A 88 9.91 6.85 8.01
N ALA A 89 8.79 7.13 7.34
CA ALA A 89 8.75 7.95 6.13
C ALA A 89 9.37 9.34 6.35
N LYS A 90 9.17 9.94 7.53
CA LYS A 90 9.81 11.21 7.91
C LYS A 90 11.33 11.07 8.08
N THR A 91 11.79 10.01 8.71
CA THR A 91 13.22 9.71 8.92
C THR A 91 13.94 9.49 7.60
N GLU A 92 13.30 8.74 6.70
CA GLU A 92 13.75 8.48 5.33
C GLU A 92 13.53 9.67 4.37
N LYS A 93 13.02 10.80 4.89
CA LYS A 93 12.81 12.05 4.15
C LYS A 93 11.95 11.88 2.89
N TRP A 94 10.92 11.05 2.97
CA TRP A 94 9.96 10.88 1.89
C TRP A 94 9.28 12.21 1.53
N PRO A 95 8.78 12.36 0.28
CA PRO A 95 8.01 13.53 -0.11
C PRO A 95 6.87 13.84 0.87
N LYS A 96 6.66 15.13 1.17
CA LYS A 96 5.64 15.59 2.14
C LYS A 96 4.25 15.05 1.83
N GLN A 97 3.93 14.91 0.54
CA GLN A 97 2.65 14.36 0.08
C GLN A 97 2.48 12.88 0.48
N HIS A 98 3.53 12.06 0.42
CA HIS A 98 3.46 10.64 0.82
C HIS A 98 3.34 10.52 2.34
N VAL A 99 4.07 11.36 3.08
CA VAL A 99 3.92 11.42 4.55
C VAL A 99 2.50 11.82 4.92
N ARG A 100 1.93 12.82 4.25
CA ARG A 100 0.56 13.28 4.48
C ARG A 100 -0.46 12.18 4.17
N PHE A 101 -0.30 11.48 3.05
CA PHE A 101 -1.11 10.31 2.71
C PHE A 101 -1.15 9.31 3.88
N LEU A 102 0.00 8.88 4.40
CA LEU A 102 0.05 7.94 5.53
C LEU A 102 -0.62 8.48 6.81
N GLN A 103 -0.51 9.79 7.07
CA GLN A 103 -1.15 10.44 8.22
C GLN A 103 -2.67 10.50 8.11
N GLU A 104 -3.18 10.69 6.89
CA GLU A 104 -4.60 10.90 6.61
C GLU A 104 -5.32 9.60 6.22
N PHE A 105 -4.59 8.56 5.79
CA PHE A 105 -5.14 7.33 5.20
C PHE A 105 -6.31 6.73 5.99
N LEU A 106 -6.16 6.49 7.30
CA LEU A 106 -7.23 5.90 8.11
C LEU A 106 -8.45 6.83 8.20
N LYS A 107 -8.22 8.14 8.32
CA LYS A 107 -9.27 9.12 8.49
C LYS A 107 -10.07 9.31 7.20
N GLU A 108 -9.40 9.51 6.08
CA GLU A 108 -10.03 9.76 4.78
C GLU A 108 -10.81 8.53 4.29
N ASN A 109 -10.36 7.33 4.67
CA ASN A 109 -11.06 6.07 4.37
C ASN A 109 -12.08 5.66 5.44
N GLY A 110 -12.36 6.48 6.46
CA GLY A 110 -13.37 6.16 7.49
C GLY A 110 -13.03 4.97 8.39
N ILE A 111 -11.76 4.57 8.48
CA ILE A 111 -11.32 3.40 9.25
C ILE A 111 -11.29 3.75 10.74
N GLY A 112 -12.14 3.05 11.52
CA GLY A 112 -12.30 3.26 12.95
C GLY A 112 -13.03 4.55 13.33
N GLN A 113 -13.92 5.02 12.46
CA GLN A 113 -14.95 6.01 12.77
C GLN A 113 -16.20 5.36 13.34
#